data_AF-A0A3B6TNS2-F1
#
_entry.id   AF-A0A3B6TNS2-F1
#
_cell.length_a   1.000
_cell.length_b   1.000
_cell.length_c   1.000
_cell.angle_alpha   90.00
_cell.angle_beta   90.00
_cell.angle_gamma   90.00
#
_symmetry.space_group_name_H-M   'P 1'
#
loop_
_entity.id
_entity.type
_entity.pdbx_description
1 polymer ?
#
loop_
_entity_poly.entity_id
_entity_poly.type
_entity_poly.pdbx_seq_one_letter_code
_entity_poly.pdbx_strand_id
1 'polypeptide(L)'
;MVCAICHSHCESDIEQTFRIVIRDDYEALANIPCTARNRFNQISGLNFKADGRRYVVDVYRGHKTTLIGGDDWAKFKHDFDVGQGNVVVFDMTGRTAKAYVAGVEAEEQGGAAEEVVAVDEEEEVVNDDHGLEDALAFVNTRGFVFEDGEYAMMELILTIQHLYIGPPFVHRLTPTIIAGKLMKIPKKVAQPLNLDTEGVLGLCMGVGDVMQVAYHTDRDGRIVFNQAWGVFVAQNHLQVNDAVVFNFREINEEHINLVCVVNALRPAEP
;
A
#
# COMPACT_ATOMS: atom_id res chain seq x y z
N MET A 1 11.54 18.01 -1.96
CA MET A 1 12.40 18.54 -3.06
C MET A 1 13.12 17.40 -3.79
N VAL A 2 13.34 17.46 -5.11
CA VAL A 2 14.08 16.41 -5.84
C VAL A 2 15.57 16.47 -5.54
N CYS A 3 16.18 15.35 -5.16
CA CYS A 3 17.60 15.29 -4.82
C CYS A 3 18.48 15.55 -6.06
N ALA A 4 19.48 16.43 -5.96
CA ALA A 4 20.40 16.71 -7.05
C ALA A 4 21.40 15.57 -7.36
N ILE A 5 21.48 14.54 -6.51
CA ILE A 5 22.48 13.45 -6.59
C ILE A 5 21.85 12.17 -7.12
N CYS A 6 20.85 11.66 -6.40
CA CYS A 6 20.15 10.43 -6.76
C CYS A 6 18.84 10.70 -7.46
N HIS A 7 18.46 11.98 -7.58
CA HIS A 7 17.40 12.36 -8.49
C HIS A 7 15.99 11.88 -8.06
N SER A 8 15.87 11.18 -6.93
CA SER A 8 14.61 10.80 -6.27
C SER A 8 14.12 11.84 -5.25
N HIS A 9 12.89 11.63 -4.78
CA HIS A 9 12.29 12.35 -3.65
C HIS A 9 12.73 11.75 -2.31
N CYS A 10 13.99 11.99 -1.94
CA CYS A 10 14.59 11.40 -0.74
C CYS A 10 13.89 11.70 0.59
N GLU A 11 13.05 12.75 0.66
CA GLU A 11 12.37 13.18 1.89
C GLU A 11 11.33 12.16 2.38
N SER A 12 10.77 11.34 1.47
CA SER A 12 9.78 10.31 1.79
C SER A 12 10.33 8.88 1.74
N ASP A 13 11.59 8.71 1.36
CA ASP A 13 12.26 7.41 1.25
C ASP A 13 13.01 7.06 2.55
N ILE A 14 12.81 5.84 3.05
CA ILE A 14 13.53 5.30 4.20
C ILE A 14 14.39 4.09 3.80
N GLU A 15 15.29 3.63 4.67
CA GLU A 15 16.16 2.47 4.36
C GLU A 15 15.40 1.16 4.09
N GLN A 16 14.14 1.08 4.53
CA GLN A 16 13.29 -0.10 4.40
C GLN A 16 12.36 -0.03 3.19
N THR A 17 12.00 1.16 2.73
CA THR A 17 11.09 1.36 1.59
C THR A 17 11.53 2.60 0.85
N PHE A 18 11.83 2.47 -0.44
CA PHE A 18 12.35 3.57 -1.23
C PHE A 18 11.88 3.52 -2.69
N ARG A 19 11.87 4.68 -3.36
CA ARG A 19 11.32 4.86 -4.69
C ARG A 19 12.40 5.22 -5.71
N ILE A 20 12.37 4.57 -6.86
CA ILE A 20 13.21 4.89 -8.01
C ILE A 20 12.33 5.46 -9.12
N VAL A 21 12.52 6.73 -9.46
CA VAL A 21 11.84 7.37 -10.59
C VAL A 21 12.61 7.06 -11.87
N ILE A 22 11.94 6.47 -12.86
CA ILE A 22 12.51 6.17 -14.17
C ILE A 22 12.45 7.43 -15.03
N ARG A 23 13.61 7.92 -15.45
CA ARG A 23 13.72 9.18 -16.19
C ARG A 23 13.77 9.01 -17.69
N ASP A 24 14.30 7.87 -18.13
CA ASP A 24 14.58 7.59 -19.52
C ASP A 24 14.32 6.11 -19.77
N ASP A 25 13.50 5.80 -20.77
CA ASP A 25 13.18 4.45 -21.22
C ASP A 25 14.46 3.63 -21.50
N TYR A 26 15.48 4.30 -22.02
CA TYR A 26 16.73 3.69 -22.48
C TYR A 26 17.78 3.57 -21.37
N GLU A 27 17.54 4.10 -20.16
CA GLU A 27 18.47 3.96 -19.05
C GLU A 27 18.60 2.48 -18.63
N ALA A 28 19.77 1.91 -18.89
CA ALA A 28 20.11 0.54 -18.51
C ALA A 28 20.34 0.40 -16.99
N LEU A 29 20.59 1.52 -16.30
CA LEU A 29 20.88 1.59 -14.87
C LEU A 29 19.93 2.57 -14.21
N ALA A 30 19.49 2.27 -12.99
CA ALA A 30 18.63 3.16 -12.22
C ALA A 30 19.27 3.55 -10.88
N ASN A 31 19.06 4.79 -10.45
CA ASN A 31 19.74 5.36 -9.29
C ASN A 31 18.98 5.08 -7.99
N ILE A 32 19.68 4.53 -7.00
CA ILE A 32 19.12 4.29 -5.67
C ILE A 32 19.08 5.62 -4.90
N PRO A 33 17.97 5.93 -4.20
CA PRO A 33 17.87 7.10 -3.35
C PRO A 33 19.01 7.21 -2.32
N CYS A 34 19.43 8.44 -2.03
CA CYS A 34 20.52 8.70 -1.10
C CYS A 34 20.24 8.12 0.30
N THR A 35 18.98 8.13 0.73
CA THR A 35 18.53 7.59 2.02
C THR A 35 18.67 6.08 2.09
N ALA A 36 18.43 5.37 0.99
CA ALA A 36 18.58 3.91 0.94
C ALA A 36 20.04 3.46 0.68
N ARG A 37 20.91 4.36 0.21
CA ARG A 37 22.27 4.05 -0.27
C ARG A 37 23.12 3.26 0.73
N ASN A 38 23.06 3.60 2.01
CA ASN A 38 23.92 2.98 3.03
C ASN A 38 23.70 1.47 3.14
N ARG A 39 22.46 1.01 2.94
CA ARG A 39 22.09 -0.41 2.93
C ARG A 39 22.78 -1.19 1.80
N PHE A 40 23.04 -0.51 0.69
CA PHE A 40 23.68 -1.11 -0.47
C PHE A 40 25.20 -1.23 -0.36
N ASN A 41 25.82 -0.68 0.69
CA ASN A 41 27.27 -0.73 0.89
C ASN A 41 27.82 -2.16 1.03
N GLN A 42 27.01 -3.12 1.50
CA GLN A 42 27.45 -4.50 1.76
C GLN A 42 26.85 -5.55 0.80
N ILE A 43 25.92 -5.17 -0.09
CA ILE A 43 25.27 -6.09 -1.04
C ILE A 43 25.71 -5.86 -2.49
N SER A 44 26.26 -6.88 -3.13
CA SER A 44 26.73 -6.83 -4.54
C SER A 44 25.60 -7.03 -5.55
N GLY A 45 24.46 -7.56 -5.11
CA GLY A 45 23.26 -7.74 -5.90
C GLY A 45 22.02 -7.72 -5.01
N LEU A 46 20.88 -7.40 -5.60
CA LEU A 46 19.59 -7.34 -4.94
C LEU A 46 18.67 -8.40 -5.54
N ASN A 47 18.24 -9.36 -4.72
CA ASN A 47 17.19 -10.31 -5.07
C ASN A 47 15.84 -9.74 -4.63
N PHE A 48 14.91 -9.57 -5.56
CA PHE A 48 13.57 -9.11 -5.25
C PHE A 48 12.48 -9.91 -5.98
N LYS A 49 11.26 -9.80 -5.47
CA LYS A 49 10.06 -10.35 -6.09
C LYS A 49 9.13 -9.26 -6.58
N ALA A 50 8.60 -9.42 -7.78
CA ALA A 50 7.51 -8.60 -8.29
C ALA A 50 6.50 -9.52 -8.97
N ASP A 51 5.21 -9.38 -8.62
CA ASP A 51 4.11 -10.22 -9.09
C ASP A 51 4.45 -11.74 -9.14
N GLY A 52 4.92 -12.27 -8.00
CA GLY A 52 5.31 -13.68 -7.86
C GLY A 52 6.61 -14.11 -8.57
N ARG A 53 7.13 -13.31 -9.51
CA ARG A 53 8.40 -13.55 -10.22
C ARG A 53 9.59 -13.08 -9.40
N ARG A 54 10.76 -13.71 -9.61
CA ARG A 54 12.02 -13.35 -8.96
C ARG A 54 12.96 -12.70 -9.95
N TYR A 55 13.63 -11.65 -9.51
CA TYR A 55 14.65 -10.92 -10.26
C TYR A 55 15.90 -10.74 -9.40
N VAL A 56 17.07 -10.73 -10.04
CA VAL A 56 18.36 -10.48 -9.40
C VAL A 56 19.09 -9.38 -10.16
N VAL A 57 19.21 -8.21 -9.54
CA VAL A 57 19.88 -7.06 -10.16
C VAL A 57 21.26 -6.85 -9.56
N ASP A 58 22.18 -6.38 -10.38
CA ASP A 58 23.52 -6.00 -9.97
C ASP A 58 23.50 -4.63 -9.30
N VAL A 59 24.34 -4.45 -8.27
CA VAL A 59 24.47 -3.18 -7.55
C VAL A 59 25.85 -2.57 -7.84
N TYR A 60 25.85 -1.41 -8.50
CA TYR A 60 27.05 -0.68 -8.88
C TYR A 60 27.26 0.52 -7.95
N ARG A 61 28.38 0.54 -7.22
CA ARG A 61 28.67 1.58 -6.23
C ARG A 61 29.64 2.61 -6.78
N GLY A 62 29.20 3.85 -6.87
CA GLY A 62 30.04 5.01 -7.13
C GLY A 62 30.39 5.77 -5.86
N HIS A 63 31.27 6.77 -5.99
CA HIS A 63 31.65 7.64 -4.87
C HIS A 63 30.48 8.47 -4.32
N LYS A 64 29.54 8.88 -5.18
CA LYS A 64 28.36 9.71 -4.80
C LYS A 64 27.01 9.05 -5.07
N THR A 65 26.97 8.01 -5.90
CA THR A 65 25.73 7.36 -6.35
C THR A 65 25.81 5.85 -6.16
N THR A 66 24.67 5.19 -6.15
CA THR A 66 24.59 3.73 -6.21
C THR A 66 23.51 3.37 -7.18
N LEU A 67 23.81 2.48 -8.12
CA LEU A 67 22.95 2.15 -9.24
C LEU A 67 22.56 0.68 -9.17
N ILE A 68 21.37 0.35 -9.66
CA ILE A 68 20.97 -1.02 -9.97
C ILE A 68 20.87 -1.23 -11.48
N GLY A 69 21.13 -2.44 -11.94
CA GLY A 69 20.99 -2.79 -13.36
C GLY A 69 21.23 -4.28 -13.62
N GLY A 70 21.57 -4.60 -14.87
CA GLY A 70 21.80 -5.97 -15.33
C GLY A 70 20.62 -6.56 -16.08
N ASP A 71 20.76 -7.81 -16.55
CA ASP A 71 19.80 -8.44 -17.46
C ASP A 71 18.41 -8.59 -16.84
N ASP A 72 18.34 -8.95 -15.56
CA ASP A 72 17.08 -9.10 -14.83
C ASP A 72 16.43 -7.74 -14.52
N TRP A 73 17.18 -6.64 -14.51
CA TRP A 73 16.62 -5.29 -14.46
C TRP A 73 15.94 -4.93 -15.78
N ALA A 74 16.61 -5.18 -16.91
CA ALA A 74 16.04 -4.98 -18.23
C ALA A 74 14.80 -5.86 -18.45
N LYS A 75 14.85 -7.11 -18.00
CA LYS A 75 13.72 -8.03 -18.02
C LYS A 75 12.58 -7.55 -17.13
N PHE A 76 12.85 -7.07 -15.92
CA PHE A 76 11.83 -6.49 -15.05
C PHE A 76 11.15 -5.29 -15.72
N LYS A 77 11.92 -4.36 -16.32
CA LYS A 77 11.34 -3.25 -17.06
C LYS A 77 10.43 -3.71 -18.20
N HIS A 78 10.83 -4.75 -18.93
CA HIS A 78 10.02 -5.31 -20.00
C HIS A 78 8.75 -6.03 -19.50
N ASP A 79 8.87 -6.85 -18.44
CA ASP A 79 7.77 -7.64 -17.87
C ASP A 79 6.65 -6.75 -17.29
N PHE A 80 6.98 -5.51 -16.87
CA PHE A 80 6.04 -4.57 -16.24
C PHE A 80 5.84 -3.27 -17.04
N ASP A 81 6.28 -3.24 -18.31
CA ASP A 81 6.18 -2.07 -19.20
C ASP A 81 6.67 -0.76 -18.56
N VAL A 82 7.83 -0.84 -17.88
CA VAL A 82 8.41 0.27 -17.14
C VAL A 82 9.18 1.19 -18.07
N GLY A 83 8.59 2.36 -18.30
CA GLY A 83 9.17 3.49 -19.03
C GLY A 83 9.33 4.76 -18.20
N GLN A 84 9.65 5.84 -18.89
CA GLN A 84 9.83 7.17 -18.37
C GLN A 84 8.57 7.64 -17.66
N GLY A 85 8.75 8.22 -16.47
CA GLY A 85 7.65 8.66 -15.61
C GLY A 85 7.09 7.57 -14.71
N ASN A 86 7.46 6.30 -14.91
CA ASN A 86 7.15 5.26 -13.94
C ASN A 86 8.03 5.38 -12.69
N VAL A 87 7.47 4.96 -11.57
CA VAL A 87 8.15 4.86 -10.28
C VAL A 87 8.18 3.41 -9.87
N VAL A 88 9.38 2.91 -9.59
CA VAL A 88 9.59 1.57 -9.03
C VAL A 88 9.78 1.69 -7.53
N VAL A 89 8.86 1.13 -6.77
CA VAL A 89 8.91 1.10 -5.31
C VAL A 89 9.58 -0.19 -4.88
N PHE A 90 10.62 -0.09 -4.04
CA PHE A 90 11.23 -1.23 -3.37
C PHE A 90 10.82 -1.30 -1.91
N ASP A 91 10.31 -2.44 -1.48
CA ASP A 91 10.02 -2.80 -0.09
C ASP A 91 11.02 -3.86 0.37
N MET A 92 11.79 -3.49 1.40
CA MET A 92 12.92 -4.24 1.94
C MET A 92 12.65 -4.75 3.37
N THR A 93 11.39 -4.67 3.84
CA THR A 93 10.99 -5.08 5.20
C THR A 93 10.99 -6.61 5.37
N GLY A 94 10.70 -7.34 4.29
CA GLY A 94 10.66 -8.81 4.28
C GLY A 94 12.01 -9.50 4.08
N ARG A 95 12.05 -10.83 4.30
CA ARG A 95 13.24 -11.69 4.03
C ARG A 95 13.70 -11.66 2.58
N THR A 96 12.79 -11.36 1.65
CA THR A 96 13.08 -11.14 0.23
C THR A 96 12.48 -9.81 -0.13
N ALA A 97 13.29 -8.93 -0.72
CA ALA A 97 12.82 -7.62 -1.17
C ALA A 97 11.68 -7.78 -2.17
N LYS A 98 10.83 -6.78 -2.27
CA LYS A 98 9.72 -6.72 -3.23
C LYS A 98 9.78 -5.44 -4.03
N ALA A 99 9.32 -5.50 -5.28
CA ALA A 99 9.23 -4.33 -6.13
C ALA A 99 7.83 -4.20 -6.75
N TYR A 100 7.40 -2.95 -6.93
CA TYR A 100 6.12 -2.57 -7.52
C TYR A 100 6.33 -1.42 -8.51
N VAL A 101 5.50 -1.32 -9.55
CA VAL A 101 5.57 -0.25 -10.57
C VAL A 101 4.34 0.63 -10.44
N ALA A 102 4.54 1.95 -10.39
CA ALA A 102 3.51 2.98 -10.37
C ALA A 102 3.70 3.94 -11.55
N GLY A 103 2.62 4.45 -12.14
CA GLY A 103 2.66 5.57 -13.10
C GLY A 103 2.49 6.90 -12.38
N VAL A 104 3.26 7.93 -12.75
CA VAL A 104 3.06 9.30 -12.26
C VAL A 104 2.52 10.13 -13.41
N GLU A 105 1.24 10.51 -13.36
CA GLU A 105 0.71 11.54 -14.24
C GLU A 105 1.23 12.91 -13.76
N ALA A 106 1.66 13.75 -14.70
CA ALA A 106 2.34 15.01 -14.42
C ALA A 106 1.33 16.09 -13.96
N GLU A 107 1.51 16.62 -12.74
CA GLU A 107 0.70 17.71 -12.19
C GLU A 107 1.04 19.06 -12.85
N GLU A 108 0.03 19.73 -13.45
CA GLU A 108 0.05 21.16 -13.77
C GLU A 108 -0.47 22.00 -12.59
N GLN A 109 0.10 23.20 -12.44
CA GLN A 109 0.00 24.09 -11.28
C GLN A 109 -1.27 24.96 -11.24
N GLY A 110 -1.75 25.20 -10.01
CA GLY A 110 -2.56 26.38 -9.60
C GLY A 110 -4.02 26.04 -9.29
N GLY A 111 -4.71 26.55 -8.29
CA GLY A 111 -4.45 27.58 -7.28
C GLY A 111 -5.81 28.18 -6.84
N ALA A 112 -5.91 28.54 -5.55
CA ALA A 112 -6.89 29.44 -4.91
C ALA A 112 -8.13 28.88 -4.16
N ALA A 113 -8.00 28.95 -2.83
CA ALA A 113 -8.87 29.60 -1.84
C ALA A 113 -10.22 29.01 -1.39
N GLU A 114 -10.27 28.83 -0.06
CA GLU A 114 -11.33 28.44 0.89
C GLU A 114 -12.72 29.06 0.71
N GLU A 115 -13.76 28.33 1.16
CA GLU A 115 -14.76 28.90 2.07
C GLU A 115 -15.33 27.81 3.01
N VAL A 116 -15.31 28.09 4.32
CA VAL A 116 -15.77 27.22 5.42
C VAL A 116 -17.26 27.42 5.69
N VAL A 117 -18.02 26.33 5.85
CA VAL A 117 -19.33 26.37 6.52
C VAL A 117 -19.46 25.18 7.47
N ALA A 118 -19.83 25.48 8.72
CA ALA A 118 -19.93 24.56 9.83
C ALA A 118 -21.30 23.85 9.90
N VAL A 119 -21.33 22.73 10.65
CA VAL A 119 -22.28 22.35 11.72
C VAL A 119 -22.83 20.90 11.64
N ASP A 120 -22.63 20.21 12.77
CA ASP A 120 -23.38 19.16 13.48
C ASP A 120 -23.20 17.64 13.28
N GLU A 121 -23.32 17.02 14.45
CA GLU A 121 -22.85 15.73 14.95
C GLU A 121 -23.86 14.59 14.75
N GLU A 122 -23.60 13.68 13.81
CA GLU A 122 -23.99 12.25 13.88
C GLU A 122 -22.90 11.48 13.13
N GLU A 123 -22.57 10.22 13.46
CA GLU A 123 -21.54 9.44 12.73
C GLU A 123 -21.98 9.04 11.30
N GLU A 124 -22.26 10.01 10.43
CA GLU A 124 -22.49 9.78 9.01
C GLU A 124 -21.17 9.64 8.24
N VAL A 125 -21.04 8.52 7.53
CA VAL A 125 -20.02 8.32 6.50
C VAL A 125 -20.23 9.39 5.42
N VAL A 126 -19.35 10.38 5.34
CA VAL A 126 -19.50 11.46 4.35
C VAL A 126 -19.03 10.96 2.98
N ASN A 127 -19.88 11.12 1.97
CA ASN A 127 -19.48 11.12 0.57
C ASN A 127 -18.79 12.46 0.31
N ASP A 128 -17.47 12.48 0.13
CA ASP A 128 -16.85 13.60 -0.58
C ASP A 128 -17.09 13.35 -2.07
N ASP A 129 -18.26 13.76 -2.54
CA ASP A 129 -18.57 13.88 -3.97
C ASP A 129 -17.97 15.20 -4.45
N HIS A 130 -16.64 15.25 -4.53
CA HIS A 130 -15.95 16.25 -5.32
C HIS A 130 -15.98 15.79 -6.77
N GLY A 131 -16.98 16.29 -7.50
CA GLY A 131 -17.15 16.00 -8.92
C GLY A 131 -15.97 16.47 -9.78
N LEU A 132 -15.57 15.56 -10.68
CA LEU A 132 -14.66 15.69 -11.83
C LEU A 132 -13.16 15.64 -11.48
N GLU A 133 -12.34 14.60 -11.72
CA GLU A 133 -12.39 13.36 -12.52
C GLU A 133 -11.31 12.42 -11.93
N ASP A 134 -11.67 11.14 -11.67
CA ASP A 134 -10.82 9.96 -11.35
C ASP A 134 -9.36 10.16 -10.86
N ALA A 135 -9.11 9.99 -9.55
CA ALA A 135 -7.95 9.25 -9.03
C ALA A 135 -8.01 9.09 -7.49
N LEU A 136 -8.22 7.85 -7.02
CA LEU A 136 -7.97 7.35 -5.64
C LEU A 136 -9.07 7.56 -4.57
N ALA A 137 -10.31 7.17 -4.85
CA ALA A 137 -11.36 7.11 -3.83
C ALA A 137 -11.19 5.91 -2.87
N PHE A 138 -10.61 6.13 -1.70
CA PHE A 138 -10.65 5.19 -0.58
C PHE A 138 -11.87 5.44 0.30
N VAL A 139 -12.36 4.39 0.96
CA VAL A 139 -13.45 4.48 1.95
C VAL A 139 -12.81 4.65 3.31
N ASN A 140 -13.36 5.53 4.15
CA ASN A 140 -12.95 5.65 5.55
C ASN A 140 -14.16 5.79 6.48
N THR A 141 -13.91 5.66 7.78
CA THR A 141 -14.91 6.04 8.79
C THR A 141 -14.94 7.55 8.97
N ARG A 142 -16.11 8.11 9.30
CA ARG A 142 -16.27 9.55 9.58
C ARG A 142 -15.24 10.00 10.63
N GLY A 143 -14.68 11.20 10.43
CA GLY A 143 -13.71 11.78 11.35
C GLY A 143 -12.33 11.10 11.32
N PHE A 144 -12.10 10.20 10.37
CA PHE A 144 -10.75 9.70 10.14
C PHE A 144 -9.86 10.83 9.62
N VAL A 145 -8.73 11.03 10.31
CA VAL A 145 -7.68 11.97 9.94
C VAL A 145 -6.37 11.20 9.96
N PHE A 146 -5.57 11.37 8.91
CA PHE A 146 -4.21 10.82 8.87
C PHE A 146 -3.30 11.63 9.79
N GLU A 147 -2.44 10.94 10.53
CA GLU A 147 -1.32 11.52 11.23
C GLU A 147 -0.11 11.65 10.30
N ASP A 148 0.90 12.43 10.74
CA ASP A 148 2.11 12.68 9.98
C ASP A 148 2.80 11.36 9.57
N GLY A 149 2.99 11.17 8.26
CA GLY A 149 3.59 9.97 7.68
C GLY A 149 2.60 8.86 7.31
N GLU A 150 1.40 8.81 7.91
CA GLU A 150 0.39 7.80 7.57
C GLU A 150 -0.18 8.04 6.15
N TYR A 151 -0.36 9.31 5.77
CA TYR A 151 -0.85 9.67 4.44
C TYR A 151 0.13 9.27 3.33
N ALA A 152 1.43 9.44 3.55
CA ALA A 152 2.46 9.04 2.57
C ALA A 152 2.48 7.52 2.33
N MET A 153 2.16 6.73 3.37
CA MET A 153 1.99 5.28 3.26
C MET A 153 0.67 4.92 2.57
N MET A 154 -0.39 5.70 2.80
CA MET A 154 -1.64 5.54 2.08
C MET A 154 -1.49 5.82 0.58
N GLU A 155 -0.83 6.92 0.21
CA GLU A 155 -0.49 7.21 -1.19
C GLU A 155 0.26 6.05 -1.84
N LEU A 156 1.18 5.42 -1.10
CA LEU A 156 1.90 4.24 -1.57
C LEU A 156 0.96 3.07 -1.88
N ILE A 157 0.03 2.77 -0.98
CA ILE A 157 -0.94 1.68 -1.16
C ILE A 157 -1.89 1.98 -2.32
N LEU A 158 -2.27 3.25 -2.50
CA LEU A 158 -3.12 3.69 -3.59
C LEU A 158 -2.48 3.48 -4.96
N THR A 159 -1.15 3.60 -5.08
CA THR A 159 -0.46 3.32 -6.37
C THR A 159 -0.63 1.87 -6.86
N ILE A 160 -0.88 0.93 -5.94
CA ILE A 160 -1.09 -0.50 -6.26
C ILE A 160 -2.56 -0.91 -6.16
N GLN A 161 -3.50 0.05 -6.09
CA GLN A 161 -4.94 -0.22 -5.96
C GLN A 161 -5.48 -1.12 -7.07
N HIS A 162 -4.93 -1.02 -8.29
CA HIS A 162 -5.33 -1.82 -9.45
C HIS A 162 -5.15 -3.34 -9.24
N LEU A 163 -4.36 -3.77 -8.25
CA LEU A 163 -4.19 -5.17 -7.87
C LEU A 163 -5.29 -5.69 -6.93
N TYR A 164 -6.22 -4.82 -6.53
CA TYR A 164 -7.25 -5.10 -5.54
C TYR A 164 -8.66 -4.86 -6.10
N ILE A 165 -9.63 -5.57 -5.53
CA ILE A 165 -11.03 -5.50 -5.89
C ILE A 165 -11.69 -4.40 -5.06
N GLY A 166 -12.26 -3.42 -5.75
CA GLY A 166 -12.99 -2.32 -5.13
C GLY A 166 -12.08 -1.30 -4.44
N PRO A 167 -12.67 -0.33 -3.72
CA PRO A 167 -11.90 0.73 -3.07
C PRO A 167 -11.24 0.21 -1.78
N PRO A 168 -10.02 0.69 -1.44
CA PRO A 168 -9.41 0.42 -0.14
C PRO A 168 -10.29 0.95 0.99
N PHE A 169 -10.27 0.27 2.13
CA PHE A 169 -10.90 0.78 3.35
C PHE A 169 -9.85 1.18 4.37
N VAL A 170 -9.82 2.45 4.73
CA VAL A 170 -8.94 2.99 5.77
C VAL A 170 -9.70 3.14 7.06
N HIS A 171 -9.13 2.66 8.15
CA HIS A 171 -9.77 2.75 9.46
C HIS A 171 -8.75 2.91 10.57
N ARG A 172 -9.10 3.72 11.58
CA ARG A 172 -8.33 3.81 12.83
C ARG A 172 -8.95 2.86 13.85
N LEU A 173 -8.17 1.90 14.34
CA LEU A 173 -8.67 0.86 15.23
C LEU A 173 -9.13 1.45 16.57
N THR A 174 -10.42 1.32 16.86
CA THR A 174 -11.03 1.85 18.09
C THR A 174 -10.91 0.86 19.26
N PRO A 175 -10.99 1.33 20.53
CA PRO A 175 -11.04 0.44 21.70
C PRO A 175 -12.12 -0.63 21.58
N THR A 176 -13.28 -0.28 21.04
CA THR A 176 -14.43 -1.18 20.87
C THR A 176 -14.13 -2.31 19.89
N ILE A 177 -13.43 -2.05 18.79
CA ILE A 177 -13.05 -3.07 17.79
C ILE A 177 -12.03 -4.03 18.37
N ILE A 178 -11.02 -3.51 19.08
CA ILE A 178 -9.98 -4.32 19.70
C ILE A 178 -10.56 -5.21 20.82
N ALA A 179 -11.35 -4.62 21.73
CA ALA A 179 -11.95 -5.35 22.84
C ALA A 179 -13.04 -6.33 22.37
N GLY A 180 -13.86 -5.91 21.40
CA GLY A 180 -14.95 -6.69 20.84
C GLY A 180 -14.49 -7.84 19.94
N LYS A 181 -13.24 -7.81 19.45
CA LYS A 181 -12.66 -8.82 18.54
C LYS A 181 -13.48 -9.03 17.27
N LEU A 182 -14.15 -7.99 16.81
CA LEU A 182 -14.95 -8.00 15.59
C LEU A 182 -14.52 -6.83 14.71
N MET A 183 -14.43 -7.07 13.41
CA MET A 183 -14.15 -6.04 12.42
C MET A 183 -15.30 -5.98 11.42
N LYS A 184 -15.86 -4.79 11.22
CA LYS A 184 -16.88 -4.55 10.20
C LYS A 184 -16.24 -3.88 8.99
N ILE A 185 -16.50 -4.42 7.80
CA ILE A 185 -16.07 -3.82 6.54
C ILE A 185 -17.29 -3.14 5.89
N PRO A 186 -17.17 -1.87 5.44
CA PRO A 186 -18.28 -1.13 4.87
C PRO A 186 -18.91 -1.82 3.66
N LYS A 187 -20.23 -1.66 3.50
CA LYS A 187 -20.98 -2.18 2.35
C LYS A 187 -20.35 -1.80 1.01
N LYS A 188 -19.90 -0.55 0.85
CA LYS A 188 -19.26 -0.07 -0.40
C LYS A 188 -18.00 -0.85 -0.78
N VAL A 189 -17.28 -1.36 0.21
CA VAL A 189 -16.05 -2.14 0.03
C VAL A 189 -16.40 -3.61 -0.19
N ALA A 190 -17.43 -4.11 0.50
CA ALA A 190 -17.89 -5.49 0.38
C ALA A 190 -18.69 -5.78 -0.91
N GLN A 191 -19.43 -4.80 -1.43
CA GLN A 191 -20.34 -4.98 -2.57
C GLN A 191 -19.63 -5.43 -3.85
N PRO A 192 -18.46 -4.85 -4.24
CA PRO A 192 -17.71 -5.33 -5.42
C PRO A 192 -17.19 -6.77 -5.29
N LEU A 193 -17.05 -7.28 -4.06
CA LEU A 193 -16.52 -8.62 -3.80
C LEU A 193 -17.53 -9.74 -4.13
N ASN A 194 -18.81 -9.39 -4.31
CA ASN A 194 -19.89 -10.32 -4.64
C ASN A 194 -19.93 -11.56 -3.75
N LEU A 195 -19.78 -11.36 -2.44
CA LEU A 195 -19.72 -12.41 -1.43
C LEU A 195 -21.12 -12.96 -1.09
N ASP A 196 -21.18 -14.25 -0.74
CA ASP A 196 -22.37 -14.86 -0.14
C ASP A 196 -22.69 -14.25 1.24
N THR A 197 -23.86 -14.58 1.81
CA THR A 197 -24.29 -14.08 3.12
C THR A 197 -23.38 -14.52 4.27
N GLU A 198 -22.67 -15.62 4.11
CA GLU A 198 -21.68 -16.12 5.06
C GLU A 198 -20.62 -16.93 4.31
N GLY A 199 -19.42 -17.01 4.87
CA GLY A 199 -18.32 -17.73 4.24
C GLY A 199 -17.00 -17.59 4.98
N VAL A 200 -15.91 -17.91 4.28
CA VAL A 200 -14.54 -17.82 4.79
C VAL A 200 -13.69 -17.01 3.80
N LEU A 201 -12.90 -16.10 4.35
CA LEU A 201 -11.89 -15.32 3.62
C LEU A 201 -10.50 -15.63 4.18
N GLY A 202 -9.48 -15.38 3.37
CA GLY A 202 -8.12 -15.22 3.86
C GLY A 202 -7.94 -13.84 4.51
N LEU A 203 -7.08 -13.76 5.50
CA LEU A 203 -6.67 -12.52 6.16
C LEU A 203 -5.16 -12.56 6.34
N CYS A 204 -4.45 -11.52 5.90
CA CYS A 204 -3.00 -11.41 6.07
C CYS A 204 -2.57 -9.96 6.32
N MET A 205 -1.45 -9.81 7.04
CA MET A 205 -0.79 -8.51 7.21
C MET A 205 0.20 -8.32 6.06
N GLY A 206 -0.08 -7.35 5.18
CA GLY A 206 0.66 -7.10 3.94
C GLY A 206 0.80 -8.36 3.09
N VAL A 207 1.97 -8.97 3.17
CA VAL A 207 2.33 -10.17 2.39
C VAL A 207 2.73 -11.36 3.27
N GLY A 208 2.35 -11.31 4.54
CA GLY A 208 2.57 -12.37 5.52
C GLY A 208 1.68 -13.59 5.28
N ASP A 209 1.72 -14.50 6.25
CA ASP A 209 0.95 -15.74 6.20
C ASP A 209 -0.56 -15.46 6.18
N VAL A 210 -1.28 -16.22 5.36
CA VAL A 210 -2.74 -16.13 5.25
C VAL A 210 -3.36 -16.98 6.34
N MET A 211 -4.25 -16.37 7.14
CA MET A 211 -5.12 -17.08 8.07
C MET A 211 -6.57 -17.02 7.64
N GLN A 212 -7.35 -18.05 7.96
CA GLN A 212 -8.77 -18.07 7.66
C GLN A 212 -9.56 -17.24 8.67
N VAL A 213 -10.49 -16.43 8.16
CA VAL A 213 -11.46 -15.68 8.94
C VAL A 213 -12.85 -15.95 8.40
N ALA A 214 -13.77 -16.39 9.27
CA ALA A 214 -15.17 -16.53 8.86
C ALA A 214 -15.85 -15.16 8.90
N TYR A 215 -16.77 -14.93 7.98
CA TYR A 215 -17.55 -13.71 7.91
C TYR A 215 -19.04 -14.01 7.77
N HIS A 216 -19.86 -13.03 8.14
CA HIS A 216 -21.26 -12.95 7.75
C HIS A 216 -21.59 -11.53 7.28
N THR A 217 -22.60 -11.40 6.42
CA THR A 217 -23.13 -10.13 5.95
C THR A 217 -24.30 -9.72 6.84
N ASP A 218 -24.17 -8.56 7.49
CA ASP A 218 -25.19 -7.97 8.36
C ASP A 218 -26.31 -7.33 7.50
N ARG A 219 -27.45 -6.98 8.11
CA ARG A 219 -28.63 -6.46 7.40
C ARG A 219 -28.37 -5.14 6.66
N ASP A 220 -27.38 -4.38 7.11
CA ASP A 220 -26.93 -3.14 6.49
C ASP A 220 -25.98 -3.37 5.29
N GLY A 221 -25.68 -4.63 4.96
CA GLY A 221 -24.80 -5.04 3.87
C GLY A 221 -23.31 -4.94 4.20
N ARG A 222 -22.93 -4.65 5.45
CA ARG A 222 -21.54 -4.73 5.91
C ARG A 222 -21.18 -6.18 6.18
N ILE A 223 -19.95 -6.57 5.84
CA ILE A 223 -19.43 -7.88 6.27
C ILE A 223 -18.76 -7.74 7.63
N VAL A 224 -18.93 -8.75 8.48
CA VAL A 224 -18.40 -8.77 9.84
C VAL A 224 -17.52 -9.99 10.00
N PHE A 225 -16.23 -9.76 10.24
CA PHE A 225 -15.29 -10.81 10.60
C PHE A 225 -15.57 -11.33 12.01
N ASN A 226 -15.52 -12.64 12.18
CA ASN A 226 -15.73 -13.30 13.47
C ASN A 226 -14.53 -13.09 14.43
N GLN A 227 -14.54 -13.81 15.56
CA GLN A 227 -13.51 -13.71 16.60
C GLN A 227 -12.08 -14.03 16.14
N ALA A 228 -11.88 -14.66 14.97
CA ALA A 228 -10.55 -14.87 14.39
C ALA A 228 -9.86 -13.53 14.05
N TRP A 229 -10.61 -12.46 13.83
CA TRP A 229 -10.06 -11.09 13.77
C TRP A 229 -9.26 -10.74 15.03
N GLY A 230 -9.77 -11.07 16.23
CA GLY A 230 -9.06 -10.81 17.48
C GLY A 230 -7.74 -11.59 17.60
N VAL A 231 -7.66 -12.79 17.02
CA VAL A 231 -6.42 -13.57 16.94
C VAL A 231 -5.43 -12.90 15.99
N PHE A 232 -5.89 -12.45 14.82
CA PHE A 232 -5.09 -11.71 13.85
C PHE A 232 -4.47 -10.44 14.44
N VAL A 233 -5.28 -9.64 15.15
CA VAL A 233 -4.85 -8.43 15.85
C VAL A 233 -3.72 -8.73 16.83
N ALA A 234 -3.89 -9.77 17.66
CA ALA A 234 -2.90 -10.15 18.66
C ALA A 234 -1.58 -10.64 18.03
N GLN A 235 -1.66 -11.45 16.97
CA GLN A 235 -0.49 -11.98 16.27
C GLN A 235 0.34 -10.91 15.56
N ASN A 236 -0.32 -9.88 15.02
CA ASN A 236 0.33 -8.80 14.28
C ASN A 236 0.58 -7.55 15.14
N HIS A 237 0.39 -7.66 16.46
CA HIS A 237 0.61 -6.57 17.42
C HIS A 237 -0.12 -5.28 17.04
N LEU A 238 -1.36 -5.40 16.52
CA LEU A 238 -2.23 -4.26 16.27
C LEU A 238 -2.82 -3.76 17.59
N GLN A 239 -2.93 -2.44 17.70
CA GLN A 239 -3.31 -1.70 18.90
C GLN A 239 -4.38 -0.66 18.59
N VAL A 240 -4.99 -0.15 19.66
CA VAL A 240 -5.87 1.01 19.56
C VAL A 240 -5.10 2.18 18.95
N ASN A 241 -5.79 2.94 18.10
CA ASN A 241 -5.29 4.09 17.35
C ASN A 241 -4.39 3.79 16.15
N ASP A 242 -4.05 2.53 15.87
CA ASP A 242 -3.40 2.22 14.59
C ASP A 242 -4.32 2.56 13.43
N ALA A 243 -3.82 3.33 12.46
CA ALA A 243 -4.43 3.43 11.15
C ALA A 243 -4.06 2.19 10.32
N VAL A 244 -5.08 1.54 9.75
CA VAL A 244 -4.92 0.35 8.91
C VAL A 244 -5.69 0.52 7.60
N VAL A 245 -5.17 -0.07 6.52
CA VAL A 245 -5.84 -0.17 5.23
C VAL A 245 -6.18 -1.62 4.94
N PHE A 246 -7.43 -1.87 4.60
CA PHE A 246 -7.93 -3.15 4.13
C PHE A 246 -8.08 -3.10 2.61
N ASN A 247 -7.46 -4.04 1.93
CA ASN A 247 -7.63 -4.29 0.51
C ASN A 247 -8.05 -5.73 0.28
N PHE A 248 -8.70 -6.03 -0.83
CA PHE A 248 -9.15 -7.39 -1.16
C PHE A 248 -8.61 -7.80 -2.51
N ARG A 249 -8.14 -9.04 -2.66
CA ARG A 249 -7.75 -9.57 -3.97
C ARG A 249 -8.08 -11.05 -4.07
N GLU A 250 -8.21 -11.53 -5.29
CA GLU A 250 -8.37 -12.95 -5.56
C GLU A 250 -7.06 -13.69 -5.30
N ILE A 251 -7.18 -14.91 -4.78
CA ILE A 251 -6.09 -15.86 -4.68
C ILE A 251 -6.57 -17.23 -5.15
N ASN A 252 -5.67 -18.03 -5.72
CA ASN A 252 -5.97 -19.37 -6.19
C ASN A 252 -5.41 -20.41 -5.21
N GLU A 253 -5.93 -20.44 -3.98
CA GLU A 253 -5.55 -21.42 -2.96
C GLU A 253 -6.71 -22.37 -2.65
N GLU A 254 -6.38 -23.61 -2.29
CA GLU A 254 -7.42 -24.61 -1.95
C GLU A 254 -8.28 -24.09 -0.78
N HIS A 255 -9.58 -23.90 -1.04
CA HIS A 255 -10.61 -23.44 -0.10
C HIS A 255 -10.64 -21.94 0.26
N ILE A 256 -9.77 -21.11 -0.34
CA ILE A 256 -9.83 -19.64 -0.19
C ILE A 256 -9.62 -19.00 -1.55
N ASN A 257 -10.65 -18.30 -2.03
CA ASN A 257 -10.59 -17.61 -3.33
C ASN A 257 -10.32 -16.10 -3.20
N LEU A 258 -10.43 -15.56 -1.98
CA LEU A 258 -10.31 -14.13 -1.72
C LEU A 258 -9.56 -13.90 -0.40
N VAL A 259 -8.61 -12.97 -0.43
CA VAL A 259 -7.84 -12.55 0.76
C VAL A 259 -8.05 -11.07 1.04
N CYS A 260 -8.26 -10.75 2.31
CA CYS A 260 -8.19 -9.41 2.85
C CYS A 260 -6.76 -9.11 3.31
N VAL A 261 -6.10 -8.19 2.60
CA VAL A 261 -4.77 -7.69 2.92
C VAL A 261 -4.90 -6.47 3.82
N VAL A 262 -4.40 -6.57 5.05
CA VAL A 262 -4.35 -5.47 6.01
C VAL A 262 -2.95 -4.87 6.00
N ASN A 263 -2.80 -3.56 5.85
CA ASN A 263 -1.54 -2.85 6.03
C ASN A 263 -1.69 -1.84 7.17
N ALA A 264 -0.77 -1.84 8.13
CA ALA A 264 -0.70 -0.77 9.11
C ALA A 264 0.00 0.45 8.48
N LEU A 265 -0.58 1.64 8.62
CA LEU A 265 -0.04 2.90 8.12
C LEU A 265 0.98 3.51 9.08
N ARG A 266 1.70 2.69 9.85
CA ARG A 266 2.67 3.20 10.80
C ARG A 266 3.90 3.74 10.06
N PRO A 267 4.42 4.92 10.46
CA PRO A 267 5.79 5.29 10.11
C PRO A 267 6.75 4.19 10.58
N ALA A 268 7.80 3.92 9.81
CA ALA A 268 8.86 3.06 10.33
C ALA A 268 9.45 3.73 11.58
N GLU A 269 9.51 3.00 12.69
CA GLU A 269 10.19 3.50 13.89
C GLU A 269 11.64 3.87 13.54
N PRO A 270 12.16 5.01 14.04
CA PRO A 270 13.48 5.53 13.70
C PRO A 270 14.63 4.63 14.16
#